data_AF-A0A9W9YG24-F1
#
_entry.id   AF-A0A9W9YG24-F1
#
_cell.length_a   1.000
_cell.length_b   1.000
_cell.length_c   1.000
_cell.angle_alpha   90.00
_cell.angle_beta   90.00
_cell.angle_gamma   90.00
#
_symmetry.space_group_name_H-M   'P 1'
#
loop_
_entity.id
_entity.type
_entity.pdbx_description
1 polymer ?
#
loop_
_entity_poly.entity_id
_entity_poly.type
_entity_poly.pdbx_seq_one_letter_code
_entity_poly.pdbx_strand_id
1 'polypeptide(L)'
;MPKMLNVRVTTMDAELEFAIQPSTTGKQLFDQVVKTIGLREIWFFGLQYTDTKGYPTWLKLNKKVQSQDVKKESPLQFKFRSKFYPEDVSEELIQEVTRRLFFLQVKEDILTETTFCPAETAVLLCSYALQAKHGQRNADIHTAEMLKGERLVPERFITHKLIDDVAGRATVWWSEHESCSREDAMIEYLKAAQDLEMYGVNYFEIKNKRGTDLHLGVDALGLNIYEKEDKLTPKIGFPWSEIRNISFNDKKFIIKPIDKRHRILFSTHLA
;
A
#
# COMPACT_ATOMS: atom_id res chain seq x y z
N MET A 1 -25.96 7.54 -30.09
CA MET A 1 -24.80 7.93 -29.26
C MET A 1 -24.31 6.72 -28.50
N PRO A 2 -22.99 6.51 -28.30
CA PRO A 2 -22.50 5.41 -27.50
C PRO A 2 -23.03 5.52 -26.06
N LYS A 3 -23.53 4.42 -25.49
CA LYS A 3 -23.97 4.39 -24.09
C LYS A 3 -22.75 4.67 -23.19
N MET A 4 -22.82 5.73 -22.41
CA MET A 4 -21.79 6.05 -21.42
C MET A 4 -21.80 5.02 -20.29
N LEU A 5 -20.63 4.80 -19.72
CA LEU A 5 -20.42 3.86 -18.62
C LEU A 5 -20.11 4.66 -17.36
N ASN A 6 -20.84 4.39 -16.30
CA ASN A 6 -20.60 5.03 -15.02
C ASN A 6 -19.42 4.33 -14.33
N VAL A 7 -18.52 5.13 -13.77
CA VAL A 7 -17.31 4.67 -13.10
C VAL A 7 -17.23 5.38 -11.76
N ARG A 8 -16.95 4.62 -10.71
CA ARG A 8 -16.63 5.14 -9.39
C ARG A 8 -15.18 4.82 -9.08
N VAL A 9 -14.44 5.84 -8.68
CA VAL A 9 -13.04 5.74 -8.26
C VAL A 9 -12.95 6.19 -6.81
N THR A 10 -12.59 5.28 -5.91
CA THR A 10 -12.41 5.58 -4.49
C THR A 10 -10.92 5.77 -4.20
N THR A 11 -10.52 6.96 -3.73
CA THR A 11 -9.16 7.22 -3.20
C THR A 11 -9.10 6.72 -1.75
N MET A 12 -8.14 7.21 -0.94
CA MET A 12 -8.14 6.91 0.50
C MET A 12 -9.13 7.78 1.29
N ASP A 13 -9.57 8.90 0.73
CA ASP A 13 -10.28 9.97 1.43
C ASP A 13 -11.41 10.60 0.63
N ALA A 14 -11.64 10.17 -0.61
CA ALA A 14 -12.67 10.70 -1.50
C ALA A 14 -13.25 9.63 -2.42
N GLU A 15 -14.48 9.85 -2.87
CA GLU A 15 -15.11 9.10 -3.94
C GLU A 15 -15.34 10.03 -5.13
N LEU A 16 -14.93 9.58 -6.32
CA LEU A 16 -15.04 10.31 -7.57
C LEU A 16 -15.92 9.53 -8.53
N GLU A 17 -16.92 10.17 -9.13
CA GLU A 17 -17.78 9.55 -10.13
C GLU A 17 -17.59 10.18 -11.51
N PHE A 18 -17.45 9.34 -12.52
CA PHE A 18 -17.22 9.74 -13.90
C PHE A 18 -18.13 8.98 -14.85
N ALA A 19 -18.42 9.57 -16.01
CA ALA A 19 -19.01 8.89 -17.15
C ALA A 19 -17.94 8.73 -18.24
N ILE A 20 -17.63 7.50 -18.65
CA ILE A 20 -16.63 7.22 -19.67
C ILE A 20 -17.27 6.64 -20.93
N GLN A 21 -16.61 6.85 -22.08
CA GLN A 21 -17.01 6.19 -23.32
C GLN A 21 -16.46 4.75 -23.38
N PRO A 22 -17.10 3.82 -24.13
CA PRO A 22 -16.56 2.48 -24.38
C PRO A 22 -15.13 2.43 -24.97
N SER A 23 -14.74 3.48 -25.68
CA SER A 23 -13.41 3.65 -26.27
C SER A 23 -12.34 4.10 -25.27
N THR A 24 -12.72 4.52 -24.06
CA THR A 24 -11.83 5.13 -23.08
C THR A 24 -10.74 4.16 -22.64
N THR A 25 -9.49 4.63 -22.69
CA THR A 25 -8.33 3.86 -22.22
C THR A 25 -8.14 4.00 -20.72
N GLY A 26 -7.42 3.05 -20.13
CA GLY A 26 -7.03 3.14 -18.71
C GLY A 26 -6.24 4.42 -18.43
N LYS A 27 -5.41 4.87 -19.36
CA LYS A 27 -4.67 6.14 -19.22
C LYS A 27 -5.60 7.35 -19.16
N GLN A 28 -6.61 7.42 -20.03
CA GLN A 28 -7.55 8.54 -20.02
C GLN A 28 -8.33 8.63 -18.70
N LEU A 29 -8.80 7.49 -18.18
CA LEU A 29 -9.45 7.44 -16.87
C LEU A 29 -8.48 7.84 -15.75
N PHE A 30 -7.25 7.31 -15.76
CA PHE A 30 -6.24 7.64 -14.77
C PHE A 30 -5.87 9.13 -14.79
N ASP A 31 -5.62 9.71 -15.96
CA ASP A 31 -5.31 11.13 -16.14
C ASP A 31 -6.45 12.03 -15.61
N GLN A 32 -7.71 11.62 -15.79
CA GLN A 32 -8.88 12.33 -15.26
C GLN A 32 -8.92 12.30 -13.72
N VAL A 33 -8.62 11.15 -13.11
CA VAL A 33 -8.56 11.00 -11.65
C VAL A 33 -7.49 11.91 -11.07
N VAL A 34 -6.23 11.79 -11.53
CA VAL A 34 -5.10 12.55 -10.97
C VAL A 34 -5.24 14.06 -11.17
N LYS A 35 -5.84 14.49 -12.29
CA LYS A 35 -6.17 15.90 -12.53
C LYS A 35 -7.23 16.42 -11.57
N THR A 36 -8.23 15.60 -11.24
CA THR A 36 -9.32 15.97 -10.32
C THR A 36 -8.80 16.20 -8.89
N ILE A 37 -7.87 15.35 -8.44
CA ILE A 37 -7.29 15.45 -7.09
C ILE A 37 -6.02 16.31 -7.01
N GLY A 38 -5.56 16.87 -8.14
CA GLY A 38 -4.37 17.73 -8.18
C GLY A 38 -3.02 17.00 -7.99
N LEU A 39 -2.96 15.70 -8.28
CA LEU A 39 -1.77 14.87 -8.09
C LEU A 39 -0.90 14.84 -9.36
N ARG A 40 0.40 15.10 -9.21
CA ARG A 40 1.41 15.12 -10.29
C ARG A 40 2.43 14.00 -10.18
N GLU A 41 2.69 13.50 -8.97
CA GLU A 41 3.60 12.36 -8.69
C GLU A 41 2.95 11.01 -9.06
N ILE A 42 2.53 10.90 -10.31
CA ILE A 42 1.66 9.82 -10.79
C ILE A 42 2.34 8.44 -10.83
N TRP A 43 3.67 8.40 -10.82
CA TRP A 43 4.46 7.17 -10.96
C TRP A 43 4.28 6.19 -9.81
N PHE A 44 3.84 6.66 -8.65
CA PHE A 44 3.55 5.80 -7.50
C PHE A 44 2.17 5.11 -7.59
N PHE A 45 1.23 5.65 -8.35
CA PHE A 45 -0.19 5.28 -8.23
C PHE A 45 -0.70 4.42 -9.39
N GLY A 46 -1.81 3.73 -9.13
CA GLY A 46 -2.56 3.01 -10.13
C GLY A 46 -4.05 2.92 -9.80
N LEU A 47 -4.82 2.38 -10.75
CA LEU A 47 -6.21 2.00 -10.53
C LEU A 47 -6.29 0.49 -10.35
N GLN A 48 -6.77 0.05 -9.20
CA GLN A 48 -7.04 -1.35 -8.90
C GLN A 48 -8.53 -1.64 -9.04
N TYR A 49 -8.89 -2.81 -9.57
CA TYR A 49 -10.26 -3.31 -9.64
C TYR A 49 -10.29 -4.80 -9.34
N THR A 50 -11.47 -5.35 -9.09
CA THR A 50 -11.67 -6.79 -8.99
C THR A 50 -12.06 -7.34 -10.36
N ASP A 51 -11.27 -8.28 -10.88
CA ASP A 51 -11.57 -8.92 -12.16
C ASP A 51 -12.77 -9.88 -12.07
N THR A 52 -13.21 -10.43 -13.19
CA THR A 52 -14.32 -11.39 -13.22
C THR A 52 -14.07 -12.69 -12.46
N LYS A 53 -12.82 -12.99 -12.09
CA LYS A 53 -12.43 -14.17 -11.32
C LYS A 53 -12.31 -13.86 -9.82
N GLY A 54 -12.48 -12.60 -9.41
CA GLY A 54 -12.39 -12.17 -8.02
C GLY A 54 -11.00 -11.70 -7.59
N TYR A 55 -10.02 -11.62 -8.50
CA TYR A 55 -8.66 -11.21 -8.16
C TYR A 55 -8.50 -9.69 -8.22
N PRO A 56 -7.78 -9.08 -7.24
CA PRO A 56 -7.39 -7.69 -7.31
C PRO A 56 -6.38 -7.49 -8.44
N THR A 57 -6.72 -6.65 -9.41
CA THR A 57 -5.94 -6.43 -10.63
C THR A 57 -5.70 -4.95 -10.87
N TRP A 58 -4.50 -4.60 -11.33
CA TRP A 58 -4.16 -3.24 -11.75
C TRP A 58 -4.57 -2.99 -13.19
N LEU A 59 -5.30 -1.90 -13.43
CA LEU A 59 -5.73 -1.45 -14.74
C LEU A 59 -4.53 -1.11 -15.62
N LYS A 60 -4.46 -1.71 -16.80
CA LYS A 60 -3.43 -1.42 -17.80
C LYS A 60 -3.78 -0.12 -18.50
N LEU A 61 -2.90 0.87 -18.39
CA LEU A 61 -3.13 2.22 -18.92
C LEU A 61 -3.20 2.24 -20.46
N ASN A 62 -2.50 1.32 -21.14
CA ASN A 62 -2.44 1.22 -22.60
C ASN A 62 -3.59 0.43 -23.23
N LYS A 63 -4.54 -0.09 -22.45
CA LYS A 63 -5.70 -0.84 -22.94
C LYS A 63 -7.01 -0.10 -22.65
N LYS A 64 -8.08 -0.44 -23.37
CA LYS A 64 -9.43 0.07 -23.08
C LYS A 64 -9.88 -0.44 -21.72
N VAL A 65 -10.66 0.36 -20.98
CA VAL A 65 -11.16 -0.06 -19.66
C VAL A 65 -12.04 -1.31 -19.78
N GLN A 66 -12.96 -1.32 -20.76
CA GLN A 66 -13.87 -2.46 -20.97
C GLN A 66 -13.21 -3.74 -21.50
N SER A 67 -11.97 -3.67 -22.00
CA SER A 67 -11.29 -4.83 -22.57
C SER A 67 -10.40 -5.57 -21.57
N GLN A 68 -10.61 -5.36 -20.26
CA GLN A 68 -9.73 -5.83 -19.19
C GLN A 68 -10.45 -6.65 -18.12
N ASP A 69 -11.44 -7.46 -18.49
CA ASP A 69 -12.15 -8.37 -17.57
C ASP A 69 -12.61 -7.71 -16.26
N VAL A 70 -12.97 -6.42 -16.34
CA VAL A 70 -13.55 -5.68 -15.22
C VAL A 70 -14.94 -6.26 -14.96
N LYS A 71 -15.26 -6.50 -13.69
CA LYS A 71 -16.58 -6.97 -13.28
C LYS A 71 -17.66 -6.04 -13.85
N LYS A 72 -18.67 -6.63 -14.51
CA LYS A 72 -19.73 -5.90 -15.23
C LYS A 72 -20.80 -5.39 -14.26
N GLU A 73 -20.42 -4.48 -13.39
CA GLU A 73 -21.32 -3.75 -12.49
C GLU A 73 -21.46 -2.28 -12.90
N SER A 74 -22.48 -1.61 -12.40
CA SER A 74 -22.75 -0.19 -12.70
C SER A 74 -23.02 0.55 -11.40
N PRO A 75 -22.14 1.48 -10.98
CA PRO A 75 -20.92 1.91 -11.67
C PRO A 75 -19.81 0.84 -11.61
N LEU A 76 -18.88 0.89 -12.58
CA LEU A 76 -17.62 0.13 -12.51
C LEU A 76 -16.80 0.66 -11.32
N GLN A 77 -16.31 -0.23 -10.47
CA GLN A 77 -15.60 0.13 -9.25
C GLN A 77 -14.08 0.08 -9.44
N PHE A 78 -13.39 1.16 -9.11
CA PHE A 78 -11.93 1.23 -9.05
C PHE A 78 -11.47 1.84 -7.73
N LYS A 79 -10.33 1.36 -7.24
CA LYS A 79 -9.61 1.96 -6.13
C LYS A 79 -8.36 2.67 -6.67
N PHE A 80 -8.21 3.94 -6.37
CA PHE A 80 -6.95 4.67 -6.62
C PHE A 80 -6.03 4.44 -5.41
N ARG A 81 -4.90 3.78 -5.63
CA ARG A 81 -3.98 3.30 -4.58
C ARG A 81 -2.53 3.47 -5.01
N SER A 82 -1.62 3.60 -4.05
CA SER A 82 -0.18 3.49 -4.32
C SER A 82 0.14 2.04 -4.67
N LYS A 83 0.85 1.89 -5.79
CA LYS A 83 1.31 0.63 -6.36
C LYS A 83 2.80 0.43 -6.14
N PHE A 84 3.55 1.52 -6.18
CA PHE A 84 4.99 1.57 -5.95
C PHE A 84 5.24 2.50 -4.78
N TYR A 85 6.15 2.11 -3.90
CA TYR A 85 6.56 2.87 -2.74
C TYR A 85 7.94 3.48 -3.00
N PRO A 86 8.23 4.68 -2.46
CA PRO A 86 9.58 5.25 -2.53
C PRO A 86 10.58 4.42 -1.71
N GLU A 87 11.87 4.58 -2.00
CA GLU A 87 12.95 4.08 -1.15
C GLU A 87 13.07 4.92 0.13
N ASP A 88 12.86 6.24 0.03
CA ASP A 88 12.82 7.15 1.18
C ASP A 88 11.61 8.11 1.08
N VAL A 89 10.67 7.97 2.01
CA VAL A 89 9.45 8.80 2.04
C VAL A 89 9.72 10.28 2.29
N SER A 90 10.81 10.63 2.99
CA SER A 90 11.17 12.02 3.33
C SER A 90 11.61 12.79 2.10
N GLU A 91 12.41 12.13 1.26
CA GLU A 91 13.12 12.76 0.15
C GLU A 91 12.29 12.71 -1.13
N GLU A 92 11.51 11.64 -1.33
CA GLU A 92 10.82 11.40 -2.61
C GLU A 92 9.37 11.88 -2.65
N LEU A 93 8.68 11.98 -1.51
CA LEU A 93 7.28 12.44 -1.47
C LEU A 93 7.23 13.97 -1.36
N ILE A 94 6.84 14.64 -2.44
CA ILE A 94 6.93 16.10 -2.55
C ILE A 94 5.58 16.76 -2.24
N GLN A 95 4.50 16.35 -2.89
CA GLN A 95 3.20 17.02 -2.74
C GLN A 95 2.47 16.55 -1.48
N GLU A 96 1.80 17.49 -0.81
CA GLU A 96 0.94 17.21 0.34
C GLU A 96 -0.14 16.15 0.03
N VAL A 97 -0.76 16.21 -1.15
CA VAL A 97 -1.75 15.20 -1.58
C VAL A 97 -1.13 13.80 -1.66
N THR A 98 0.11 13.68 -2.13
CA THR A 98 0.81 12.41 -2.24
C THR A 98 1.12 11.85 -0.86
N ARG A 99 1.72 12.68 0.01
CA ARG A 99 2.04 12.33 1.41
C ARG A 99 0.80 11.85 2.16
N ARG A 100 -0.31 12.58 2.02
CA ARG A 100 -1.60 12.26 2.64
C ARG A 100 -2.17 10.94 2.15
N LEU A 101 -2.14 10.67 0.84
CA LEU A 101 -2.63 9.41 0.29
C LEU A 101 -1.77 8.21 0.73
N PHE A 102 -0.45 8.34 0.75
CA PHE A 102 0.45 7.31 1.28
C PHE A 102 0.19 7.07 2.77
N PHE A 103 0.14 8.14 3.59
CA PHE A 103 -0.14 8.05 5.02
C PHE A 103 -1.43 7.28 5.29
N LEU A 104 -2.52 7.63 4.60
CA LEU A 104 -3.80 6.97 4.81
C LEU A 104 -3.77 5.50 4.39
N GLN A 105 -3.11 5.16 3.28
CA GLN A 105 -3.00 3.78 2.80
C GLN A 105 -2.15 2.93 3.75
N VAL A 106 -0.97 3.40 4.14
CA VAL A 106 -0.09 2.68 5.07
C VAL A 106 -0.76 2.50 6.43
N LYS A 107 -1.49 3.51 6.90
CA LYS A 107 -2.29 3.40 8.12
C LYS A 107 -3.41 2.38 7.99
N GLU A 108 -4.11 2.32 6.86
CA GLU A 108 -5.10 1.27 6.57
C GLU A 108 -4.44 -0.10 6.61
N ASP A 109 -3.33 -0.29 5.89
CA ASP A 109 -2.59 -1.56 5.78
C ASP A 109 -2.11 -2.09 7.15
N ILE A 110 -1.64 -1.19 8.02
CA ILE A 110 -1.25 -1.55 9.40
C ILE A 110 -2.48 -1.94 10.21
N LEU A 111 -3.54 -1.13 10.20
CA LEU A 111 -4.76 -1.38 10.98
C LEU A 111 -5.49 -2.66 10.57
N THR A 112 -5.44 -3.03 9.28
CA THR A 112 -6.01 -4.27 8.73
C THR A 112 -5.05 -5.45 8.79
N GLU A 113 -3.89 -5.31 9.43
CA GLU A 113 -2.87 -6.35 9.59
C GLU A 113 -2.34 -6.90 8.26
N THR A 114 -2.43 -6.09 7.20
CA THR A 114 -1.76 -6.37 5.92
C THR A 114 -0.26 -6.13 6.04
N THR A 115 0.12 -5.14 6.84
CA THR A 115 1.50 -4.89 7.28
C THR A 115 1.60 -5.18 8.76
N PHE A 116 2.49 -6.10 9.15
CA PHE A 116 2.78 -6.34 10.55
C PHE A 116 3.48 -5.12 11.17
N CYS A 117 3.03 -4.72 12.35
CA CYS A 117 3.62 -3.63 13.12
C CYS A 117 3.79 -4.08 14.56
N PRO A 118 5.00 -4.05 15.18
CA PRO A 118 5.20 -4.43 16.58
C PRO A 118 4.55 -3.44 17.57
N ALA A 119 4.42 -3.86 18.84
CA ALA A 119 3.65 -3.12 19.86
C ALA A 119 4.22 -1.72 20.14
N GLU A 120 5.54 -1.60 20.24
CA GLU A 120 6.23 -0.34 20.54
C GLU A 120 6.02 0.68 19.42
N THR A 121 6.21 0.24 18.16
CA THR A 121 5.97 1.06 16.97
C THR A 121 4.49 1.42 16.82
N ALA A 122 3.57 0.51 17.15
CA ALA A 122 2.13 0.76 17.01
C ALA A 122 1.65 1.94 17.87
N VAL A 123 2.17 2.09 19.09
CA VAL A 123 1.84 3.22 19.98
C VAL A 123 2.37 4.53 19.41
N LEU A 124 3.61 4.54 18.92
CA LEU A 124 4.22 5.71 18.30
C LEU A 124 3.43 6.14 17.06
N LEU A 125 3.15 5.22 16.15
CA LEU A 125 2.35 5.47 14.95
C LEU A 125 0.95 5.99 15.29
N CYS A 126 0.30 5.43 16.31
CA CYS A 126 -0.97 5.93 16.81
C CYS A 126 -0.89 7.40 17.24
N SER A 127 0.16 7.79 17.97
CA SER A 127 0.35 9.18 18.40
C SER A 127 0.49 10.16 17.22
N TYR A 128 1.24 9.79 16.18
CA TYR A 128 1.35 10.60 14.97
C TYR A 128 0.04 10.64 14.18
N ALA A 129 -0.71 9.54 14.13
CA ALA A 129 -2.03 9.53 13.48
C ALA A 129 -3.04 10.45 14.18
N LEU A 130 -2.99 10.53 15.52
CA LEU A 130 -3.80 11.49 16.30
C LEU A 130 -3.38 12.93 16.02
N GLN A 131 -2.07 13.22 16.00
CA GLN A 131 -1.55 14.56 15.64
C GLN A 131 -1.96 14.95 14.21
N ALA A 132 -1.85 14.04 13.24
CA ALA A 132 -2.24 14.30 11.85
C ALA A 132 -3.74 14.59 11.71
N LYS A 133 -4.59 13.89 12.48
CA LYS A 133 -6.06 14.03 12.41
C LYS A 133 -6.59 15.25 13.17
N HIS A 134 -6.10 15.47 14.39
CA HIS A 134 -6.67 16.45 15.32
C HIS A 134 -5.78 17.69 15.48
N GLY A 135 -4.50 17.63 15.12
CA GLY A 135 -3.51 18.66 15.44
C GLY A 135 -3.05 18.58 16.89
N GLN A 136 -2.61 19.71 17.45
CA GLN A 136 -2.14 19.81 18.83
C GLN A 136 -3.17 19.28 19.83
N ARG A 137 -2.69 18.52 20.82
CA ARG A 137 -3.55 17.95 21.84
C ARG A 137 -4.16 19.04 22.73
N ASN A 138 -5.48 19.03 22.87
CA ASN A 138 -6.21 19.76 23.89
C ASN A 138 -6.85 18.77 24.87
N ALA A 139 -6.45 18.80 26.15
CA ALA A 139 -6.92 17.86 27.16
C ALA A 139 -8.43 17.97 27.47
N ASP A 140 -9.04 19.14 27.25
CA ASP A 140 -10.46 19.37 27.50
C ASP A 140 -11.35 18.77 26.41
N ILE A 141 -10.83 18.66 25.19
CA ILE A 141 -11.55 18.16 24.01
C ILE A 141 -11.21 16.68 23.76
N HIS A 142 -9.93 16.33 23.82
CA HIS A 142 -9.40 15.02 23.49
C HIS A 142 -9.42 14.09 24.71
N THR A 143 -10.64 13.77 25.16
CA THR A 143 -10.87 12.88 26.30
C THR A 143 -10.63 11.41 25.92
N ALA A 144 -10.39 10.56 26.94
CA ALA A 144 -10.23 9.13 26.73
C ALA A 144 -11.45 8.48 26.06
N GLU A 145 -12.66 9.00 26.29
CA GLU A 145 -13.89 8.47 25.67
C GLU A 145 -13.94 8.75 24.16
N MET A 146 -13.49 9.93 23.73
CA MET A 146 -13.36 10.25 22.31
C MET A 146 -12.41 9.26 21.62
N LEU A 147 -11.26 8.98 22.25
CA LEU A 147 -10.24 8.10 21.69
C LEU A 147 -10.67 6.63 21.59
N LYS A 148 -11.65 6.18 22.39
CA LYS A 148 -12.25 4.84 22.24
C LYS A 148 -13.04 4.66 20.95
N GLY A 149 -13.58 5.75 20.39
CA GLY A 149 -14.27 5.74 19.11
C GLY A 149 -13.33 5.66 17.91
N GLU A 150 -12.03 5.89 18.12
CA GLU A 150 -11.01 5.83 17.09
C GLU A 150 -10.43 4.42 16.96
N ARG A 151 -10.19 3.97 15.72
CA ARG A 151 -9.43 2.74 15.47
C ARG A 151 -7.93 3.04 15.58
N LEU A 152 -7.43 3.04 16.82
CA LEU A 152 -6.08 3.47 17.17
C LEU A 152 -4.99 2.46 16.78
N VAL A 153 -5.26 1.16 16.97
CA VAL A 153 -4.30 0.08 16.73
C VAL A 153 -4.99 -1.12 16.07
N PRO A 154 -4.20 -2.04 15.48
CA PRO A 154 -4.72 -3.33 14.99
C PRO A 154 -5.48 -4.13 16.06
N GLU A 155 -6.45 -4.94 15.61
CA GLU A 155 -7.36 -5.68 16.49
C GLU A 155 -6.62 -6.67 17.40
N ARG A 156 -5.53 -7.29 16.92
CA ARG A 156 -4.70 -8.21 17.73
C ARG A 156 -4.22 -7.60 19.04
N PHE A 157 -3.93 -6.29 19.08
CA PHE A 157 -3.41 -5.65 20.30
C PHE A 157 -4.48 -5.56 21.38
N ILE A 158 -5.74 -5.38 20.98
CA ILE A 158 -6.90 -5.31 21.86
C ILE A 158 -7.25 -6.74 22.33
N THR A 159 -7.40 -7.66 21.39
CA THR A 159 -7.85 -9.05 21.66
C THR A 159 -6.87 -9.80 22.55
N HIS A 160 -5.57 -9.65 22.33
CA HIS A 160 -4.54 -10.33 23.11
C HIS A 160 -4.01 -9.50 24.28
N LYS A 161 -4.55 -8.29 24.52
CA LYS A 161 -4.10 -7.36 25.56
C LYS A 161 -2.58 -7.14 25.53
N LEU A 162 -2.03 -7.01 24.34
CA LEU A 162 -0.59 -6.82 24.13
C LEU A 162 -0.13 -5.41 24.53
N ILE A 163 -1.08 -4.48 24.63
CA ILE A 163 -0.86 -3.11 25.10
C ILE A 163 -1.94 -2.83 26.14
N ASP A 164 -1.52 -2.60 27.39
CA ASP A 164 -2.44 -2.43 28.52
C ASP A 164 -3.35 -1.20 28.38
N ASP A 165 -2.79 -0.06 28.00
CA ASP A 165 -3.51 1.19 27.73
C ASP A 165 -2.96 1.89 26.48
N VAL A 166 -3.50 1.52 25.31
CA VAL A 166 -3.14 2.13 24.03
C VAL A 166 -3.43 3.62 24.04
N ALA A 167 -4.63 4.00 24.47
CA ALA A 167 -5.10 5.37 24.40
C ALA A 167 -4.26 6.28 25.30
N GLY A 168 -4.05 5.90 26.57
CA GLY A 168 -3.22 6.67 27.50
C GLY A 168 -1.77 6.78 27.04
N ARG A 169 -1.16 5.68 26.58
CA ARG A 169 0.23 5.71 26.07
C ARG A 169 0.34 6.60 24.84
N ALA A 170 -0.52 6.43 23.85
CA ALA A 170 -0.50 7.25 22.63
C ALA A 170 -0.74 8.74 22.95
N THR A 171 -1.57 9.01 23.96
CA THR A 171 -1.91 10.36 24.41
C THR A 171 -0.75 11.07 25.11
N VAL A 172 0.09 10.33 25.85
CA VAL A 172 1.36 10.84 26.39
C VAL A 172 2.30 11.23 25.25
N TRP A 173 2.52 10.34 24.28
CA TRP A 173 3.35 10.65 23.11
C TRP A 173 2.80 11.81 22.27
N TRP A 174 1.47 11.89 22.12
CA TRP A 174 0.83 12.96 21.38
C TRP A 174 1.07 14.35 22.01
N SER A 175 1.17 14.44 23.34
CA SER A 175 1.55 15.69 24.02
C SER A 175 2.95 16.17 23.66
N GLU A 176 3.87 15.26 23.32
CA GLU A 176 5.25 15.61 22.95
C GLU A 176 5.34 16.17 21.51
N HIS A 177 4.28 16.02 20.70
CA HIS A 177 4.23 16.46 19.30
C HIS A 177 3.73 17.91 19.14
N GLU A 178 3.80 18.74 20.19
CA GLU A 178 3.15 20.06 20.23
C GLU A 178 3.54 20.99 19.07
N SER A 179 4.81 20.96 18.67
CA SER A 179 5.34 21.77 17.56
C SER A 179 5.21 21.12 16.18
N CYS A 180 4.68 19.89 16.10
CA CYS A 180 4.60 19.13 14.86
C CYS A 180 3.34 19.52 14.06
N SER A 181 3.49 19.95 12.81
CA SER A 181 2.35 20.21 11.94
C SER A 181 1.61 18.92 11.60
N ARG A 182 0.39 19.01 11.04
CA ARG A 182 -0.34 17.81 10.61
C ARG A 182 0.39 17.11 9.45
N GLU A 183 0.98 17.91 8.58
CA GLU A 183 1.76 17.47 7.43
C GLU A 183 3.04 16.78 7.85
N ASP A 184 3.76 17.34 8.81
CA ASP A 184 4.98 16.72 9.37
C ASP A 184 4.63 15.43 10.12
N ALA A 185 3.52 15.40 10.87
CA ALA A 185 3.06 14.19 11.54
C ALA A 185 2.76 13.05 10.55
N MET A 186 2.21 13.35 9.37
CA MET A 186 2.02 12.35 8.31
C MET A 186 3.36 11.82 7.78
N ILE A 187 4.37 12.68 7.62
CA ILE A 187 5.70 12.27 7.19
C ILE A 187 6.43 11.45 8.26
N GLU A 188 6.40 11.87 9.52
CA GLU A 188 7.02 11.13 10.63
C GLU A 188 6.35 9.78 10.85
N TYR A 189 5.02 9.69 10.67
CA TYR A 189 4.32 8.41 10.61
C TYR A 189 4.89 7.51 9.51
N LEU A 190 5.04 8.03 8.29
CA LEU A 190 5.55 7.26 7.16
C LEU A 190 7.00 6.84 7.35
N LYS A 191 7.85 7.71 7.92
CA LYS A 191 9.25 7.38 8.25
C LYS A 191 9.33 6.24 9.25
N ALA A 192 8.52 6.27 10.31
CA ALA A 192 8.49 5.16 11.27
C ALA A 192 7.89 3.88 10.68
N ALA A 193 6.94 3.99 9.76
CA ALA A 193 6.31 2.85 9.11
C ALA A 193 7.18 2.22 8.00
N GLN A 194 8.05 2.99 7.34
CA GLN A 194 8.89 2.48 6.26
C GLN A 194 9.91 1.43 6.73
N ASP A 195 10.27 1.48 8.02
CA ASP A 195 11.19 0.55 8.66
C ASP A 195 10.53 -0.79 9.04
N LEU A 196 9.20 -0.94 8.85
CA LEU A 196 8.50 -2.21 9.11
C LEU A 196 8.86 -3.25 8.04
N GLU A 197 9.04 -4.51 8.45
CA GLU A 197 9.57 -5.57 7.58
C GLU A 197 8.65 -5.90 6.39
N MET A 198 7.35 -5.64 6.52
CA MET A 198 6.35 -5.90 5.48
C MET A 198 5.95 -4.62 4.71
N TYR A 199 6.55 -3.47 5.01
CA TYR A 199 6.20 -2.20 4.38
C TYR A 199 6.54 -2.21 2.88
N GLY A 200 5.56 -1.88 2.03
CA GLY A 200 5.76 -1.79 0.59
C GLY A 200 6.05 -3.12 -0.12
N VAL A 201 6.01 -4.26 0.60
CA VAL A 201 6.31 -5.59 0.04
C VAL A 201 5.06 -6.24 -0.54
N ASN A 202 5.11 -6.56 -1.83
CA ASN A 202 4.08 -7.38 -2.49
C ASN A 202 4.48 -8.86 -2.44
N TYR A 203 3.70 -9.68 -1.73
CA TYR A 203 3.97 -11.11 -1.57
C TYR A 203 3.25 -11.97 -2.61
N PHE A 204 4.00 -12.88 -3.22
CA PHE A 204 3.49 -13.89 -4.16
C PHE A 204 3.86 -15.30 -3.70
N GLU A 205 2.96 -16.26 -3.91
CA GLU A 205 3.24 -17.67 -3.65
C GLU A 205 4.04 -18.29 -4.80
N ILE A 206 5.17 -18.91 -4.45
CA ILE A 206 6.08 -19.52 -5.43
C ILE A 206 6.54 -20.90 -4.95
N LYS A 207 7.06 -21.69 -5.89
CA LYS A 207 7.80 -22.93 -5.63
C LYS A 207 9.19 -22.87 -6.22
N ASN A 208 10.17 -23.39 -5.49
CA ASN A 208 11.50 -23.63 -6.06
C ASN A 208 11.50 -24.89 -6.95
N LYS A 209 12.64 -25.19 -7.60
CA LYS A 209 12.79 -26.40 -8.43
C LYS A 209 12.55 -27.73 -7.70
N ARG A 210 12.68 -27.75 -6.37
CA ARG A 210 12.45 -28.93 -5.52
C ARG A 210 10.99 -29.05 -5.10
N GLY A 211 10.13 -28.10 -5.47
CA GLY A 211 8.71 -28.08 -5.11
C GLY A 211 8.41 -27.50 -3.71
N THR A 212 9.39 -26.91 -3.03
CA THR A 212 9.20 -26.25 -1.72
C THR A 212 8.36 -25.00 -1.90
N ASP A 213 7.28 -24.88 -1.11
CA ASP A 213 6.45 -23.69 -1.01
C ASP A 213 7.22 -22.54 -0.34
N LEU A 214 7.24 -21.39 -0.98
CA LEU A 214 7.97 -20.18 -0.56
C LEU A 214 7.14 -18.94 -0.90
N HIS A 215 7.54 -17.80 -0.36
CA HIS A 215 7.02 -16.49 -0.74
C HIS A 215 8.09 -15.67 -1.48
N LEU A 216 7.67 -14.99 -2.56
CA LEU A 216 8.45 -13.96 -3.24
C LEU A 216 7.91 -12.60 -2.80
N GLY A 217 8.71 -11.78 -2.13
CA GLY A 217 8.44 -10.37 -1.90
C GLY A 217 9.03 -9.52 -3.00
N VAL A 218 8.28 -8.53 -3.46
CA VAL A 218 8.71 -7.52 -4.44
C VAL A 218 8.49 -6.14 -3.84
N ASP A 219 9.56 -5.36 -3.73
CA ASP A 219 9.56 -4.02 -3.14
C ASP A 219 10.42 -3.04 -3.96
N ALA A 220 10.61 -1.82 -3.44
CA ALA A 220 11.40 -0.78 -4.09
C ALA A 220 12.89 -1.12 -4.18
N LEU A 221 13.42 -1.97 -3.29
CA LEU A 221 14.85 -2.29 -3.18
C LEU A 221 15.23 -3.52 -4.00
N GLY A 222 14.32 -4.48 -4.18
CA GLY A 222 14.60 -5.69 -4.93
C GLY A 222 13.55 -6.78 -4.85
N LEU A 223 14.06 -8.01 -4.92
CA LEU A 223 13.30 -9.25 -4.78
C LEU A 223 13.79 -10.03 -3.56
N ASN A 224 12.87 -10.47 -2.72
CA ASN A 224 13.16 -11.19 -1.49
C ASN A 224 12.46 -12.55 -1.48
N ILE A 225 13.14 -13.59 -0.98
CA ILE A 225 12.60 -14.94 -0.83
C ILE A 225 12.41 -15.26 0.65
N TYR A 226 11.21 -15.70 0.99
CA TYR A 226 10.77 -15.98 2.34
C TYR A 226 10.32 -17.44 2.46
N GLU A 227 10.42 -17.98 3.67
CA GLU A 227 9.80 -19.26 4.00
C GLU A 227 8.27 -19.14 4.00
N LYS A 228 7.56 -20.27 3.96
CA LYS A 228 6.10 -20.25 3.87
C LYS A 228 5.45 -19.70 5.14
N GLU A 229 6.09 -19.96 6.28
CA GLU A 229 5.62 -19.65 7.63
C GLU A 229 6.10 -18.28 8.16
N ASP A 230 7.10 -17.66 7.52
CA ASP A 230 7.71 -16.39 7.96
C ASP A 230 7.81 -15.40 6.79
N LYS A 231 6.95 -14.38 6.79
CA LYS A 231 6.95 -13.26 5.82
C LYS A 231 7.73 -12.04 6.29
N LEU A 232 8.24 -12.04 7.52
CA LEU A 232 8.97 -10.92 8.11
C LEU A 232 10.45 -11.02 7.72
N THR A 233 11.04 -12.21 7.83
CA THR A 233 12.48 -12.38 7.64
C THR A 233 12.82 -12.97 6.26
N PRO A 234 13.40 -12.19 5.32
CA PRO A 234 13.85 -12.73 4.06
C PRO A 234 15.06 -13.65 4.27
N LYS A 235 15.08 -14.81 3.60
CA LYS A 235 16.23 -15.74 3.61
C LYS A 235 17.24 -15.40 2.54
N ILE A 236 16.77 -14.89 1.40
CA ILE A 236 17.60 -14.55 0.24
C ILE A 236 17.06 -13.27 -0.37
N GLY A 237 17.92 -12.28 -0.59
CA GLY A 237 17.58 -11.03 -1.26
C GLY A 237 18.37 -10.84 -2.55
N PHE A 238 17.74 -10.19 -3.53
CA PHE A 238 18.34 -9.80 -4.81
C PHE A 238 18.04 -8.32 -5.06
N PRO A 239 19.00 -7.42 -4.79
CA PRO A 239 18.85 -6.00 -5.10
C PRO A 239 18.61 -5.77 -6.58
N TRP A 240 17.86 -4.72 -6.94
CA TRP A 240 17.64 -4.38 -8.34
C TRP A 240 18.94 -4.14 -9.12
N SER A 241 19.98 -3.60 -8.44
CA SER A 241 21.32 -3.39 -9.00
C SER A 241 22.05 -4.67 -9.41
N GLU A 242 21.59 -5.84 -8.98
CA GLU A 242 22.15 -7.14 -9.34
C GLU A 242 21.33 -7.86 -10.43
N ILE A 243 20.15 -7.35 -10.78
CA ILE A 243 19.21 -8.00 -11.70
C ILE A 243 19.31 -7.35 -13.08
N ARG A 244 19.66 -8.16 -14.09
CA ARG A 244 19.78 -7.71 -15.48
C ARG A 244 18.45 -7.77 -16.22
N ASN A 245 17.71 -8.86 -16.00
CA ASN A 245 16.48 -9.13 -16.73
C ASN A 245 15.57 -10.06 -15.94
N ILE A 246 14.28 -9.78 -16.01
CA ILE A 246 13.21 -10.58 -15.45
C ILE A 246 12.34 -11.05 -16.62
N SER A 247 12.01 -12.34 -16.64
CA SER A 247 11.15 -12.91 -17.66
C SER A 247 10.33 -14.05 -17.07
N PHE A 248 9.13 -14.27 -17.59
CA PHE A 248 8.33 -15.43 -17.25
C PHE A 248 7.95 -16.17 -18.54
N ASN A 249 7.81 -17.48 -18.44
CA ASN A 249 7.26 -18.32 -19.49
C ASN A 249 6.32 -19.34 -18.85
N ASP A 250 5.03 -19.21 -19.15
CA ASP A 250 3.96 -19.94 -18.48
C ASP A 250 4.10 -19.80 -16.95
N LYS A 251 4.36 -20.91 -16.23
CA LYS A 251 4.53 -20.90 -14.77
C LYS A 251 5.97 -20.72 -14.29
N LYS A 252 6.93 -20.49 -15.19
CA LYS A 252 8.36 -20.37 -14.85
C LYS A 252 8.79 -18.92 -14.84
N PHE A 253 9.25 -18.45 -13.69
CA PHE A 253 9.83 -17.12 -13.48
C PHE A 253 11.35 -17.22 -13.47
N ILE A 254 12.01 -16.39 -14.29
CA ILE A 254 13.45 -16.44 -14.53
C ILE A 254 14.05 -15.08 -14.21
N ILE A 255 14.95 -15.06 -13.23
CA ILE A 255 15.75 -13.89 -12.86
C ILE A 255 17.18 -14.11 -13.36
N LYS A 256 17.63 -13.22 -14.24
CA LYS A 256 19.00 -13.24 -14.76
C LYS A 256 19.81 -12.16 -14.03
N PRO A 257 20.80 -12.53 -13.21
CA PRO A 257 21.69 -11.55 -12.59
C PRO A 257 22.60 -10.88 -13.61
N ILE A 258 23.19 -9.75 -13.21
CA ILE A 258 24.18 -9.01 -14.00
C ILE A 258 25.48 -9.81 -14.11
N ASP A 259 25.91 -10.47 -13.02
CA ASP A 259 27.00 -11.43 -13.08
C ASP A 259 26.54 -12.72 -13.78
N LYS A 260 27.19 -13.05 -14.90
CA LYS A 260 26.81 -14.17 -15.80
C LYS A 260 26.96 -15.55 -15.16
N ARG A 261 27.56 -15.66 -13.98
CA ARG A 261 27.90 -16.96 -13.35
C ARG A 261 26.71 -17.68 -12.73
N HIS A 262 25.61 -17.00 -12.42
CA HIS A 262 24.46 -17.61 -11.74
C HIS A 262 23.15 -17.37 -12.53
N ARG A 263 22.21 -18.32 -12.50
CA ARG A 263 20.83 -18.13 -13.00
C ARG A 263 19.87 -18.63 -11.95
N ILE A 264 18.88 -17.80 -11.61
CA ILE A 264 17.94 -18.10 -10.54
C ILE A 264 16.57 -18.34 -11.17
N LEU A 265 15.98 -19.48 -10.82
CA LEU A 265 14.80 -20.03 -11.47
C LEU A 265 13.80 -20.42 -10.40
N PHE A 266 12.63 -19.79 -10.47
CA PHE A 266 11.48 -20.09 -9.64
C PHE A 266 10.30 -20.51 -10.52
N SER A 267 9.37 -21.28 -9.98
CA SER A 267 8.06 -21.49 -10.60
C SER A 267 7.02 -20.76 -9.77
N THR A 268 6.21 -19.94 -10.41
CA THR A 268 5.07 -19.27 -9.78
C THR A 268 3.85 -20.15 -9.95
N HIS A 269 3.02 -20.29 -8.92
CA HIS A 269 1.63 -20.74 -9.10
C HIS A 269 0.78 -19.56 -9.55
N LEU A 270 1.14 -18.93 -10.67
CA LEU A 270 0.23 -17.99 -11.32
C LEU A 270 -0.77 -18.84 -12.11
N ALA A 271 -2.00 -18.91 -11.59
CA ALA A 271 -3.15 -19.53 -12.25
C ALA A 271 -3.76 -18.59 -13.30
#